data_AF-A0A535KWQ1-F1
#
_entry.id   AF-A0A535KWQ1-F1
#
_cell.length_a   1.000
_cell.length_b   1.000
_cell.length_c   1.000
_cell.angle_alpha   90.00
_cell.angle_beta   90.00
_cell.angle_gamma   90.00
#
_symmetry.space_group_name_H-M   'P 1'
#
loop_
_entity.id
_entity.type
_entity.pdbx_description
1 polymer ?
#
loop_
_entity_poly.entity_id
_entity_poly.type
_entity_poly.pdbx_seq_one_letter_code
_entity_poly.pdbx_strand_id
1 'polypeptide(L)'
;MSTILLPVGQAIVMFLLAIAVVLSLILTIQSVYTLYIMLYTWDRPEASRKAKAPARLLSPRMSFTVLLPARHEEDVIQTTIERVVRANYPLSLLEVMVICSIDDTGTIAKAQQKIAQLRRRGVTNVQVIAFKNIPIN
;
A
#
# COMPACT_ATOMS: atom_id res chain seq x y z
N MET A 1 -24.67 24.19 -58.42
CA MET A 1 -24.20 23.00 -57.66
C MET A 1 -23.56 23.34 -56.30
N SER A 2 -23.08 24.57 -56.02
CA SER A 2 -22.48 24.89 -54.70
C SER A 2 -23.45 25.31 -53.59
N THR A 3 -24.69 25.69 -53.91
CA THR A 3 -25.68 26.18 -52.93
C THR A 3 -26.34 25.08 -52.08
N ILE A 4 -26.34 23.83 -52.54
CA ILE A 4 -26.90 22.66 -51.81
C ILE A 4 -25.81 21.95 -50.97
N LEU A 5 -24.55 22.03 -51.37
CA LEU A 5 -23.42 21.44 -50.64
C LEU A 5 -23.14 22.15 -49.30
N LEU A 6 -23.38 23.46 -49.22
CA LEU A 6 -23.23 24.25 -47.99
C LEU A 6 -24.18 23.82 -46.85
N PRO A 7 -25.51 23.73 -47.04
CA PRO A 7 -26.42 23.31 -45.98
C PRO A 7 -26.25 21.84 -45.58
N VAL A 8 -25.94 20.96 -46.53
CA VAL A 8 -25.63 19.55 -46.23
C VAL A 8 -24.36 19.43 -45.38
N GLY A 9 -23.32 20.19 -45.71
CA GLY A 9 -22.10 20.28 -44.90
C GLY A 9 -22.37 20.79 -43.48
N GLN A 10 -23.19 21.84 -43.34
CA GLN A 10 -23.60 22.37 -42.03
C GLN A 10 -24.38 21.35 -41.20
N ALA A 11 -25.31 20.62 -41.81
CA ALA A 11 -26.08 19.57 -41.13
C ALA A 11 -25.18 18.43 -40.62
N ILE A 12 -24.20 17.99 -41.43
CA ILE A 12 -23.21 16.97 -41.03
C ILE A 12 -22.37 17.47 -39.86
N VAL A 13 -21.89 18.72 -39.91
CA VAL A 13 -21.10 19.31 -38.81
C VAL A 13 -21.93 19.38 -37.53
N MET A 14 -23.18 19.85 -37.59
CA MET A 14 -24.05 19.90 -36.41
C MET A 14 -24.31 18.50 -35.83
N PHE A 15 -24.50 17.49 -36.68
CA PHE A 15 -24.68 16.11 -36.25
C PHE A 15 -23.43 15.56 -35.54
N LEU A 16 -22.24 15.78 -36.11
CA LEU A 16 -20.98 15.37 -35.48
C LEU A 16 -20.74 16.09 -34.15
N LEU A 17 -21.05 17.39 -34.06
CA LEU A 17 -20.97 18.15 -32.81
C LEU A 17 -21.95 17.61 -31.77
N ALA A 18 -23.18 17.27 -32.15
CA ALA A 18 -24.15 16.67 -31.25
C ALA A 18 -23.65 15.31 -30.70
N ILE A 19 -23.08 14.46 -31.56
CA ILE A 19 -22.46 13.19 -31.14
C ILE A 19 -21.29 13.46 -30.18
N ALA A 20 -20.39 14.39 -30.52
CA ALA A 20 -19.25 14.72 -29.70
C ALA A 20 -19.69 15.18 -28.30
N VAL A 21 -20.70 16.05 -28.21
CA VAL A 21 -21.27 16.51 -26.93
C VAL A 21 -21.85 15.34 -26.13
N VAL A 22 -22.62 14.45 -26.76
CA VAL A 22 -23.19 13.27 -26.09
C VAL A 22 -22.08 12.35 -25.56
N LEU A 23 -21.05 12.08 -26.35
CA LEU A 23 -19.91 11.26 -25.93
C LEU A 23 -19.14 11.92 -24.78
N SER A 24 -18.90 13.24 -24.85
CA SER A 24 -18.26 13.99 -23.76
C SER A 24 -19.05 13.91 -22.46
N LEU A 25 -20.38 13.99 -22.52
CA LEU A 25 -21.24 13.85 -21.34
C LEU A 25 -21.15 12.43 -20.75
N ILE A 26 -21.20 11.40 -21.59
CA ILE A 26 -21.08 10.00 -21.15
C ILE A 26 -19.71 9.77 -20.46
N LEU A 27 -18.63 10.24 -21.07
CA LEU A 27 -17.29 10.11 -20.49
C LEU A 27 -17.13 10.92 -19.20
N THR A 28 -17.79 12.08 -19.10
CA THR A 28 -17.80 12.88 -17.87
C THR A 28 -18.52 12.15 -16.75
N ILE A 29 -19.69 11.58 -17.01
CA ILE A 29 -20.45 10.77 -16.03
C ILE A 29 -19.60 9.57 -15.57
N GLN A 30 -18.97 8.87 -16.52
CA GLN A 30 -18.09 7.75 -16.20
C GLN A 30 -16.89 8.19 -15.34
N SER A 31 -16.27 9.32 -15.66
CA SER A 31 -15.14 9.87 -14.90
C SER A 31 -15.55 10.24 -13.47
N VAL A 32 -16.71 10.90 -13.29
CA VAL A 32 -17.27 11.22 -11.97
C VAL A 32 -17.57 9.95 -11.18
N TYR A 33 -18.13 8.93 -11.82
CA TYR A 33 -18.42 7.65 -11.16
C TYR A 33 -17.15 6.92 -10.71
N THR A 34 -16.12 6.87 -11.55
CA THR A 34 -14.82 6.30 -11.19
C THR A 34 -14.17 7.06 -10.05
N LEU A 35 -14.16 8.40 -10.11
CA LEU A 35 -13.65 9.24 -9.03
C LEU A 35 -14.44 8.99 -7.73
N TYR A 36 -15.76 8.90 -7.81
CA TYR A 36 -16.61 8.58 -6.66
C TYR A 36 -16.21 7.26 -6.01
N ILE A 37 -16.05 6.17 -6.77
CA ILE A 37 -15.64 4.87 -6.19
C ILE A 37 -14.25 4.95 -5.54
N MET A 38 -13.30 5.62 -6.19
CA MET A 38 -11.95 5.81 -5.64
C MET A 38 -11.97 6.53 -4.30
N LEU A 39 -12.77 7.59 -4.16
CA LEU A 39 -12.90 8.34 -2.90
C LEU A 39 -13.80 7.67 -1.87
N TYR A 40 -14.86 6.98 -2.31
CA TYR A 40 -15.88 6.39 -1.45
C TYR A 40 -15.33 5.31 -0.52
N THR A 41 -14.19 4.70 -0.86
CA THR A 41 -13.51 3.76 0.03
C THR A 41 -12.73 4.46 1.15
N TRP A 42 -12.35 5.72 0.96
CA TRP A 42 -11.52 6.48 1.91
C TRP A 42 -12.37 7.37 2.82
N ASP A 43 -13.45 7.97 2.30
CA ASP A 43 -14.28 8.93 3.05
C ASP A 43 -15.57 8.31 3.61
N ARG A 44 -15.44 7.22 4.37
CA ARG A 44 -16.56 6.69 5.16
C ARG A 44 -16.43 7.12 6.61
N PRO A 45 -17.16 8.15 7.06
CA PRO A 45 -17.07 8.64 8.44
C PRO A 45 -17.46 7.57 9.46
N GLU A 46 -18.39 6.68 9.12
CA GLU A 46 -18.74 5.53 9.97
C GLU A 46 -17.58 4.53 10.11
N ALA A 47 -16.84 4.27 9.02
CA ALA A 47 -15.68 3.39 9.04
C ALA A 47 -14.55 4.02 9.88
N SER A 48 -14.32 5.32 9.73
CA SER A 48 -13.36 6.07 10.55
C SER A 48 -13.74 6.03 12.04
N ARG A 49 -15.03 6.19 12.38
CA ARG A 49 -15.51 6.09 13.77
C ARG A 49 -15.32 4.69 14.35
N LYS A 50 -15.55 3.64 13.56
CA LYS A 50 -15.36 2.23 13.94
C LYS A 50 -13.88 1.83 14.03
N ALA A 51 -13.02 2.43 13.20
CA ALA A 51 -11.58 2.15 13.14
C ALA A 51 -10.76 2.94 14.17
N LYS A 52 -11.39 3.81 14.98
CA LYS A 52 -10.69 4.51 16.05
C LYS A 52 -10.07 3.50 17.01
N ALA A 53 -8.80 3.70 17.31
CA ALA A 53 -8.13 2.94 18.36
C ALA A 53 -8.91 3.09 19.68
N PRO A 54 -9.08 2.01 20.45
CA PRO A 54 -9.77 2.08 21.73
C PRO A 54 -9.00 2.99 22.68
N ALA A 55 -9.72 3.73 23.53
CA ALA A 55 -9.10 4.62 24.53
C ALA A 55 -8.23 3.88 25.55
N ARG A 56 -8.47 2.57 25.73
CA ARG A 56 -7.66 1.68 26.55
C ARG A 56 -7.35 0.41 25.77
N LEU A 57 -6.07 0.07 25.70
CA LEU A 57 -5.63 -1.22 25.18
C LEU A 57 -5.93 -2.31 26.21
N LEU A 58 -6.36 -3.47 25.73
CA LEU A 58 -6.50 -4.65 26.58
C LEU A 58 -5.12 -5.17 26.99
N SER A 59 -5.06 -5.88 28.12
CA SER A 59 -3.84 -6.57 28.52
C SER A 59 -3.41 -7.57 27.43
N PRO A 60 -2.12 -7.61 27.07
CA PRO A 60 -1.59 -8.49 26.02
C PRO A 60 -1.72 -9.97 26.45
N ARG A 61 -2.33 -10.79 25.58
CA ARG A 61 -2.56 -12.23 25.82
C ARG A 61 -2.20 -13.13 24.65
N MET A 62 -2.06 -12.57 23.46
CA MET A 62 -1.88 -13.34 22.22
C MET A 62 -0.45 -13.19 21.74
N SER A 63 0.18 -14.29 21.36
CA SER A 63 1.42 -14.21 20.59
C SER A 63 1.10 -13.90 19.13
N PHE A 64 1.96 -13.13 18.48
CA PHE A 64 1.90 -12.90 17.04
C PHE A 64 3.29 -12.66 16.46
N THR A 65 3.39 -12.87 15.15
CA THR A 65 4.61 -12.63 14.38
C THR A 65 4.41 -11.42 13.48
N VAL A 66 5.33 -10.46 13.56
CA VAL A 66 5.45 -9.36 12.60
C VAL A 66 6.31 -9.83 11.45
N LEU A 67 5.71 -9.90 10.27
CA LEU A 67 6.42 -10.13 9.03
C LEU A 67 6.92 -8.77 8.50
N LEU A 68 8.22 -8.64 8.29
CA LEU A 68 8.86 -7.46 7.72
C LEU A 68 9.51 -7.83 6.38
N PRO A 69 8.75 -7.84 5.27
CA PRO A 69 9.32 -7.92 3.93
C PRO A 69 10.22 -6.70 3.69
N ALA A 70 11.47 -6.94 3.30
CA ALA A 70 12.44 -5.88 3.07
C ALA A 70 13.23 -6.16 1.79
N ARG A 71 13.39 -5.14 0.95
CA ARG A 71 14.23 -5.16 -0.26
C ARG A 71 14.88 -3.79 -0.49
N HIS A 72 16.19 -3.75 -0.61
CA HIS A 72 16.98 -2.52 -0.79
C HIS A 72 16.69 -1.48 0.31
N GLU A 73 16.70 -1.95 1.56
CA GLU A 73 16.35 -1.16 2.75
C GLU A 73 17.53 -1.01 3.73
N GLU A 74 18.77 -1.06 3.23
CA GLU A 74 20.01 -1.04 4.03
C GLU A 74 20.07 0.12 5.02
N ASP A 75 19.56 1.28 4.61
CA ASP A 75 19.60 2.52 5.39
C ASP A 75 18.52 2.60 6.47
N VAL A 76 17.44 1.83 6.33
CA VAL A 76 16.25 1.96 7.19
C VAL A 76 15.94 0.71 8.01
N ILE A 77 16.34 -0.48 7.56
CA ILE A 77 15.93 -1.75 8.15
C ILE A 77 16.29 -1.86 9.64
N GLN A 78 17.43 -1.31 10.04
CA GLN A 78 17.84 -1.31 11.45
C GLN A 78 16.89 -0.49 12.33
N THR A 79 16.46 0.67 11.84
CA THR A 79 15.53 1.55 12.54
C THR A 79 14.14 0.92 12.59
N THR A 80 13.71 0.27 11.50
CA THR A 80 12.44 -0.46 11.43
C THR A 80 12.37 -1.57 12.47
N ILE A 81 13.38 -2.46 12.51
CA ILE A 81 13.44 -3.55 13.50
C ILE A 81 13.43 -2.98 14.93
N GLU A 82 14.22 -1.94 15.21
CA GLU A 82 14.28 -1.32 16.54
C GLU A 82 12.90 -0.75 16.96
N ARG A 83 12.17 -0.11 16.05
CA ARG A 83 10.84 0.43 16.33
C ARG A 83 9.82 -0.67 16.61
N VAL A 84 9.85 -1.77 15.87
CA VAL A 84 8.94 -2.90 16.08
C VAL A 84 9.18 -3.56 17.44
N VAL A 85 10.44 -3.80 17.80
CA VAL A 85 10.81 -4.36 19.11
C VAL A 85 10.44 -3.42 20.28
N ARG A 86 10.37 -2.11 20.03
CA ARG A 86 9.94 -1.10 21.02
C ARG A 86 8.43 -0.85 21.03
N ALA A 87 7.64 -1.62 20.28
CA ALA A 87 6.20 -1.53 20.37
C ALA A 87 5.74 -1.73 21.82
N ASN A 88 4.60 -1.12 22.19
CA ASN A 88 4.00 -1.29 23.52
C ASN A 88 3.34 -2.69 23.65
N TYR A 89 4.17 -3.74 23.59
CA TYR A 89 3.78 -5.14 23.67
C TYR A 89 4.91 -5.98 24.31
N PRO A 90 4.60 -6.99 25.13
CA PRO A 90 5.62 -7.85 25.72
C PRO A 90 6.42 -8.60 24.66
N LEU A 91 7.75 -8.52 24.75
CA LEU A 91 8.66 -9.21 23.83
C LEU A 91 8.51 -10.73 23.87
N SER A 92 8.07 -11.30 24.98
CA SER A 92 7.78 -12.74 25.10
C SER A 92 6.60 -13.19 24.22
N LEU A 93 5.74 -12.26 23.79
CA LEU A 93 4.57 -12.52 22.94
C LEU A 93 4.74 -11.95 21.52
N LEU A 94 5.88 -11.31 21.22
CA LEU A 94 6.17 -10.70 19.94
C LEU A 94 7.33 -11.43 19.27
N GLU A 95 7.08 -11.95 18.07
CA GLU A 95 8.12 -12.42 17.16
C GLU A 95 8.26 -11.45 15.98
N VAL A 96 9.49 -11.24 15.53
CA VAL A 96 9.78 -10.42 14.34
C VAL A 96 10.57 -11.25 13.33
N MET A 97 10.02 -11.38 12.13
CA MET A 97 10.61 -12.11 11.02
C MET A 97 10.86 -11.16 9.86
N VAL A 98 12.14 -10.82 9.64
CA VAL A 98 12.58 -10.03 8.50
C VAL A 98 12.73 -10.95 7.30
N ILE A 99 12.02 -10.66 6.22
CA ILE A 99 11.96 -11.50 5.03
C ILE A 99 12.68 -10.78 3.91
N CYS A 100 13.81 -11.33 3.47
CA CYS A 100 14.62 -10.75 2.40
C CYS A 100 14.78 -11.75 1.26
N SER A 101 14.92 -11.25 0.04
CA SER A 101 15.40 -12.06 -1.07
C SER A 101 16.89 -12.35 -0.88
N ILE A 102 17.35 -13.55 -1.26
CA ILE A 102 18.74 -13.99 -1.02
C ILE A 102 19.79 -13.13 -1.74
N ASP A 103 19.41 -12.43 -2.82
CA ASP A 103 20.28 -11.51 -3.57
C ASP A 103 20.46 -10.15 -2.87
N ASP A 104 19.60 -9.80 -1.93
CA ASP A 104 19.68 -8.56 -1.15
C ASP A 104 20.63 -8.68 0.04
N THR A 105 21.90 -8.93 -0.28
CA THR A 105 22.96 -9.14 0.72
C THR A 105 23.19 -7.92 1.62
N GLY A 106 22.97 -6.71 1.09
CA GLY A 106 23.09 -5.46 1.84
C GLY A 106 22.07 -5.38 2.98
N THR A 107 20.78 -5.54 2.66
CA THR A 107 19.71 -5.46 3.64
C THR A 107 19.80 -6.59 4.66
N ILE A 108 20.12 -7.81 4.20
CA ILE A 108 20.35 -8.98 5.07
C ILE A 108 21.46 -8.69 6.08
N ALA A 109 22.61 -8.16 5.64
CA ALA A 109 23.73 -7.86 6.52
C ALA A 109 23.35 -6.82 7.60
N LYS A 110 22.64 -5.76 7.21
CA LYS A 110 22.17 -4.72 8.14
C LYS A 110 21.15 -5.25 9.14
N ALA A 111 20.22 -6.08 8.70
CA ALA A 111 19.24 -6.73 9.57
C ALA A 111 19.91 -7.69 10.57
N GLN A 112 20.83 -8.54 10.10
CA GLN A 112 21.62 -9.44 10.96
C GLN A 112 22.45 -8.67 11.99
N GLN A 113 23.09 -7.56 11.58
CA GLN A 113 23.82 -6.68 12.50
C GLN A 113 22.92 -6.15 13.62
N LYS A 114 21.70 -5.69 13.29
CA LYS A 114 20.74 -5.23 14.29
C LYS A 114 20.27 -6.36 15.21
N ILE A 115 20.00 -7.55 14.67
CA ILE A 115 19.62 -8.73 15.47
C ILE A 115 20.73 -9.09 16.46
N ALA A 116 22.00 -9.07 16.04
CA ALA A 116 23.12 -9.32 16.93
C ALA A 116 23.26 -8.27 18.04
N GLN A 117 22.91 -7.01 17.78
CA GLN A 117 22.83 -5.97 18.82
C GLN A 117 21.67 -6.23 19.80
N LEU A 118 20.51 -6.65 19.29
CA LEU A 118 19.32 -6.94 20.09
C LEU A 118 19.49 -8.16 21.00
N ARG A 119 20.14 -9.22 20.51
CA ARG A 119 20.48 -10.40 21.32
C ARG A 119 21.36 -10.06 22.51
N ARG A 120 22.31 -9.13 22.36
CA ARG A 120 23.14 -8.62 23.46
C ARG A 120 22.33 -7.87 24.53
N ARG A 121 21.14 -7.38 24.19
CA ARG A 121 20.18 -6.74 25.11
C ARG A 121 19.14 -7.73 25.66
N GLY A 122 19.28 -9.03 25.39
CA GLY A 122 18.35 -10.07 25.82
C GLY A 122 17.13 -10.27 24.92
N VAL A 123 17.08 -9.62 23.74
CA VAL A 123 15.97 -9.78 22.79
C VAL A 123 16.30 -10.91 21.81
N THR A 124 15.59 -12.03 21.89
CA THR A 124 15.87 -13.25 21.12
C THR A 124 14.87 -13.54 20.00
N ASN A 125 13.66 -13.00 20.08
CA ASN A 125 12.54 -13.33 19.18
C ASN A 125 12.56 -12.53 17.86
N VAL A 126 13.76 -12.30 17.31
CA VAL A 126 13.96 -11.55 16.05
C VAL A 126 14.89 -12.35 15.15
N GLN A 127 14.45 -12.61 13.92
CA GLN A 127 15.20 -13.39 12.94
C GLN A 127 15.09 -12.81 11.52
N VAL A 128 16.08 -13.14 10.68
CA VAL A 128 16.07 -12.88 9.25
C VAL A 128 15.88 -14.21 8.54
N ILE A 129 14.96 -14.25 7.60
CA ILE A 129 14.70 -15.38 6.72
C ILE A 129 14.96 -14.91 5.29
N ALA A 130 15.98 -15.50 4.67
CA ALA A 130 16.30 -15.28 3.27
C ALA A 130 15.61 -16.35 2.43
N PHE A 131 14.85 -15.93 1.42
CA PHE A 131 14.22 -16.85 0.48
C PHE A 131 14.91 -16.78 -0.88
N LYS A 132 14.92 -17.92 -1.58
CA LYS A 132 15.42 -18.06 -2.95
C LYS A 132 14.29 -18.65 -3.79
N ASN A 133 13.46 -17.82 -4.43
CA ASN A 133 12.67 -18.24 -5.60
C ASN A 133 11.96 -17.10 -6.34
N ILE A 134 11.91 -17.29 -7.64
CA ILE A 134 11.16 -16.61 -8.71
C ILE A 134 9.94 -17.54 -9.03
N PRO A 135 8.75 -17.06 -9.45
CA PRO A 135 8.43 -15.73 -9.91
C PRO A 135 7.80 -14.84 -8.84
N ILE A 136 8.37 -13.64 -8.74
CA ILE A 136 7.64 -12.46 -8.32
C ILE A 136 7.05 -11.93 -9.63
N ASN A 137 5.71 -11.87 -9.72
CA ASN A 137 4.93 -11.58 -10.93
C ASN A 137 5.55 -10.55 -11.90
#